data_AF-A0A7J4DX05-F1
#
_entry.id   AF-A0A7J4DX05-F1
#
_cell.length_a   1.000
_cell.length_b   1.000
_cell.length_c   1.000
_cell.angle_alpha   90.00
_cell.angle_beta   90.00
_cell.angle_gamma   90.00
#
_symmetry.space_group_name_H-M   'P 1'
#
loop_
_entity.id
_entity.type
_entity.pdbx_description
1 polymer ?
#
loop_
_entity_poly.entity_id
_entity_poly.type
_entity_poly.pdbx_seq_one_letter_code
_entity_poly.pdbx_strand_id
1 'polypeptide(L)'
;AKEGGQSIQTSRDWRGRGMGRRTLGCGFLEAPRGMVAHWLVQENHKLLNYQIHTATTINASPRGDRICTVGYDASKPGKEGECVSPYEISVIKTVVTEETKPETWIGLDVARTIRSFDPCIACAAHVQIGHSRVVKKIRMLLAPVGFTTNIFTT
;
A
#
# COMPACT_ATOMS: atom_id res chain seq x y z
N ALA A 1 39.37 25.03 10.89
CA ALA A 1 39.43 24.06 9.78
C ALA A 1 38.01 23.55 9.53
N LYS A 2 37.46 23.75 8.33
CA LYS A 2 36.13 23.20 7.98
C LYS A 2 36.31 21.69 7.82
N GLU A 3 35.66 20.91 8.69
CA GLU A 3 35.56 19.46 8.58
C GLU A 3 34.98 19.12 7.20
N GLY A 4 35.83 18.59 6.32
CA GLY A 4 35.47 18.19 4.97
C GLY A 4 34.57 16.97 5.02
N GLY A 5 33.26 17.19 4.94
CA GLY A 5 32.29 16.12 4.76
C GLY A 5 32.59 15.38 3.46
N GLN A 6 33.00 14.12 3.57
CA GLN A 6 33.10 13.23 2.42
C GLN A 6 31.69 13.08 1.81
N SER A 7 31.47 13.67 0.64
CA SER A 7 30.29 13.40 -0.16
C SER A 7 30.33 11.92 -0.57
N ILE A 8 29.22 11.20 -0.41
CA ILE A 8 29.07 9.83 -0.90
C ILE A 8 29.43 9.82 -2.40
N GLN A 9 30.57 9.24 -2.76
CA GLN A 9 31.02 9.15 -4.16
C GLN A 9 30.58 7.81 -4.75
N THR A 10 29.82 7.85 -5.84
CA THR A 10 29.51 6.66 -6.64
C THR A 10 30.62 6.45 -7.68
N SER A 11 30.92 5.19 -8.03
CA SER A 11 31.99 4.84 -8.98
C SER A 11 31.79 5.45 -10.39
N ARG A 12 30.56 5.85 -10.71
CA ARG A 12 30.22 6.70 -11.85
C ARG A 12 29.17 7.72 -11.44
N ASP A 13 29.35 8.96 -11.87
CA ASP A 13 28.28 9.94 -11.85
C ASP A 13 27.17 9.47 -12.80
N TRP A 14 25.97 9.28 -12.26
CA TRP A 14 24.78 9.12 -13.09
C TRP A 14 24.53 10.42 -13.85
N ARG A 15 25.06 10.49 -15.06
CA ARG A 15 24.81 11.59 -15.99
C ARG A 15 23.39 11.37 -16.49
N GLY A 16 22.39 11.95 -15.83
CA GLY A 16 20.94 11.78 -16.10
C GLY A 16 20.46 12.23 -17.49
N ARG A 17 21.31 12.13 -18.52
CA ARG A 17 21.02 12.42 -19.92
C ARG A 17 19.86 11.54 -20.37
N GLY A 18 18.68 12.14 -20.56
CA GLY A 18 17.50 11.46 -21.10
C GLY A 18 16.19 11.69 -20.33
N MET A 19 16.23 12.16 -19.08
CA MET A 19 15.03 12.34 -18.24
C MET A 19 14.34 13.71 -18.42
N GLY A 20 14.40 14.29 -19.62
CA GLY A 20 13.65 15.51 -19.94
C GLY A 20 12.17 15.24 -20.21
N ARG A 21 11.87 14.14 -20.91
CA ARG A 21 10.49 13.75 -21.24
C ARG A 21 9.78 13.10 -20.05
N ARG A 22 8.44 13.11 -20.09
CA ARG A 22 7.61 12.37 -19.13
C ARG A 22 7.79 10.87 -19.33
N THR A 23 8.14 10.15 -18.26
CA THR A 23 8.27 8.69 -18.28
C THR A 23 7.49 8.06 -17.12
N LEU A 24 7.10 6.80 -17.32
CA LEU A 24 6.43 5.96 -16.34
C LEU A 24 7.33 4.77 -16.01
N GLY A 25 7.48 4.46 -14.73
CA GLY A 25 8.21 3.29 -14.24
C GLY A 25 7.37 2.50 -13.26
N CYS A 26 7.44 1.18 -13.33
CA CYS A 26 6.92 0.28 -12.32
C CYS A 26 8.01 -0.69 -11.88
N GLY A 27 8.11 -0.91 -10.57
CA GLY A 27 9.02 -1.89 -9.98
C GLY A 27 8.23 -2.85 -9.13
N PHE A 28 8.32 -4.14 -9.46
CA PHE A 28 7.70 -5.22 -8.70
C PHE A 28 8.77 -5.96 -7.91
N LEU A 29 8.46 -6.29 -6.67
CA LEU A 29 9.31 -7.10 -5.80
C LEU A 29 8.43 -7.98 -4.93
N GLU A 30 8.82 -9.23 -4.76
CA GLU A 30 8.19 -10.10 -3.76
C GLU A 30 8.86 -9.87 -2.41
N ALA A 31 8.16 -9.20 -1.49
CA ALA A 31 8.59 -9.03 -0.11
C ALA A 31 8.14 -10.26 0.72
N PRO A 32 8.64 -10.45 1.96
CA PRO A 32 8.24 -11.58 2.81
C PRO A 32 6.73 -11.68 3.10
N ARG A 33 5.98 -10.60 2.86
CA ARG A 33 4.53 -10.50 3.10
C ARG A 33 3.71 -10.58 1.81
N GLY A 34 4.36 -10.71 0.65
CA GLY A 34 3.76 -10.75 -0.68
C GLY A 34 4.27 -9.65 -1.62
N MET A 35 3.58 -9.50 -2.74
CA MET A 35 3.88 -8.53 -3.80
C MET A 35 3.91 -7.07 -3.30
N VAL A 36 4.98 -6.37 -3.68
CA VAL A 36 5.13 -4.93 -3.53
C VAL A 36 5.31 -4.30 -4.91
N ALA A 37 4.58 -3.23 -5.19
CA ALA A 37 4.64 -2.50 -6.44
C ALA A 37 4.89 -1.02 -6.19
N HIS A 38 5.96 -0.49 -6.76
CA HIS A 38 6.29 0.93 -6.75
C HIS A 38 5.97 1.52 -8.12
N TRP A 39 5.18 2.58 -8.15
CA TRP A 39 4.76 3.29 -9.36
C TRP A 39 5.36 4.68 -9.35
N LEU A 40 6.04 5.04 -10.43
CA LEU A 40 6.77 6.31 -10.53
C LEU A 40 6.40 7.01 -11.83
N VAL A 41 6.08 8.30 -11.71
CA VAL A 41 5.93 9.22 -12.84
C VAL A 41 6.99 10.29 -12.68
N GLN A 42 7.84 10.44 -13.69
CA GLN A 42 8.90 11.44 -13.71
C GLN A 42 8.75 12.34 -14.92
N GLU A 43 9.08 13.62 -14.76
CA GLU A 43 9.21 14.58 -15.85
C GLU A 43 10.28 15.63 -15.50
N ASN A 44 11.10 16.07 -16.46
CA ASN A 44 12.14 17.09 -16.24
C ASN A 44 13.00 16.83 -14.99
N HIS A 45 13.49 15.60 -14.85
CA HIS A 45 14.30 15.17 -13.70
C HIS A 45 13.63 15.29 -12.31
N LYS A 46 12.31 15.48 -12.23
CA LYS A 46 11.54 15.56 -10.99
C LYS A 46 10.53 14.42 -10.90
N LEU A 47 10.28 13.94 -9.69
CA LEU A 47 9.19 13.01 -9.41
C LEU A 47 7.87 13.78 -9.37
N LEU A 48 6.99 13.50 -10.32
CA LEU A 48 5.63 14.06 -10.35
C LEU A 48 4.69 13.27 -9.45
N ASN A 49 4.80 11.94 -9.47
CA ASN A 49 3.98 11.06 -8.65
C ASN A 49 4.79 9.82 -8.26
N TYR A 50 4.60 9.37 -7.02
CA TYR A 50 5.16 8.14 -6.50
C TYR A 50 4.10 7.44 -5.65
N GLN A 51 3.70 6.25 -6.06
CA GLN A 51 2.70 5.45 -5.33
C GLN A 51 3.29 4.09 -4.98
N ILE A 52 3.00 3.64 -3.77
CA ILE A 52 3.49 2.37 -3.26
C ILE A 52 2.27 1.53 -2.90
N HIS A 53 2.17 0.37 -3.52
CA HIS A 53 1.23 -0.67 -3.11
C HIS A 53 2.03 -1.77 -2.43
N THR A 54 1.80 -1.95 -1.14
CA THR A 54 2.42 -3.03 -0.37
C THR A 54 1.43 -4.17 -0.19
N ALA A 55 1.94 -5.38 0.05
CA ALA A 55 1.09 -6.53 0.31
C ALA A 55 0.16 -6.32 1.52
N THR A 56 0.65 -5.70 2.60
CA THR A 56 -0.17 -5.40 3.78
C THR A 56 -1.26 -4.38 3.48
N THR A 57 -1.05 -3.43 2.55
CA THR A 57 -2.11 -2.49 2.11
C THR A 57 -3.31 -3.24 1.52
N ILE A 58 -3.06 -4.30 0.75
CA ILE A 58 -4.12 -5.13 0.17
C ILE A 58 -4.79 -5.97 1.26
N ASN A 59 -4.00 -6.63 2.11
CA ASN A 59 -4.51 -7.52 3.15
C ASN A 59 -5.34 -6.80 4.22
N ALA A 60 -4.94 -5.57 4.56
CA ALA A 60 -5.58 -4.73 5.58
C ALA A 60 -6.48 -3.64 4.98
N SER A 61 -6.86 -3.76 3.69
CA SER A 61 -7.73 -2.76 3.06
C SER A 61 -9.04 -2.63 3.83
N PRO A 62 -9.57 -1.41 4.01
CA PRO A 62 -10.93 -1.24 4.49
C PRO A 62 -11.93 -1.72 3.45
N ARG A 63 -13.20 -1.81 3.85
CA ARG A 63 -14.28 -2.12 2.93
C ARG A 63 -14.40 -1.07 1.83
N GLY A 64 -14.52 -1.56 0.60
CA GLY A 64 -14.69 -0.73 -0.60
C GLY A 64 -16.15 -0.44 -0.91
N ASP A 65 -16.37 0.68 -1.59
CA ASP A 65 -17.63 1.12 -2.20
C ASP A 65 -17.82 0.57 -3.64
N ARG A 66 -16.92 -0.31 -4.10
CA ARG A 66 -16.96 -0.88 -5.46
C ARG A 66 -17.23 -2.37 -5.41
N ILE A 67 -17.73 -2.94 -6.49
CA ILE A 67 -17.82 -4.39 -6.69
C ILE A 67 -16.41 -4.98 -6.59
N CYS A 68 -16.23 -5.99 -5.74
CA CYS A 68 -14.99 -6.70 -5.52
C CYS A 68 -15.13 -8.17 -5.94
N THR A 69 -13.98 -8.81 -6.18
CA THR A 69 -13.92 -10.22 -6.55
C THR A 69 -14.38 -11.15 -5.43
N VAL A 70 -14.31 -10.72 -4.17
CA VAL A 70 -14.62 -11.54 -3.00
C VAL A 70 -15.48 -10.73 -2.02
N GLY A 71 -16.73 -11.15 -1.83
CA GLY A 71 -17.61 -10.63 -0.77
C GLY A 71 -17.53 -11.45 0.51
N TYR A 72 -18.50 -11.26 1.42
CA TYR A 72 -18.68 -12.12 2.60
C TYR A 72 -18.78 -13.62 2.27
N ASP A 73 -19.34 -13.93 1.10
CA ASP A 73 -19.33 -15.26 0.50
C ASP A 73 -18.19 -15.32 -0.51
N ALA A 74 -17.12 -16.03 -0.19
CA ALA A 74 -15.95 -16.15 -1.08
C ALA A 74 -16.26 -16.81 -2.43
N SER A 75 -17.44 -17.46 -2.56
CA SER A 75 -17.90 -18.05 -3.82
C SER A 75 -18.57 -17.04 -4.77
N LYS A 76 -18.78 -15.79 -4.32
CA LYS A 76 -19.49 -14.76 -5.09
C LYS A 76 -18.76 -13.41 -5.07
N PRO A 77 -18.89 -12.61 -6.14
CA PRO A 77 -18.46 -11.22 -6.11
C PRO A 77 -19.20 -10.46 -5.01
N GLY A 78 -18.48 -9.64 -4.25
CA GLY A 78 -19.08 -8.77 -3.24
C GLY A 78 -19.77 -7.59 -3.89
N LYS A 79 -20.97 -7.25 -3.42
CA LYS A 79 -21.66 -6.02 -3.81
C LYS A 79 -21.05 -4.81 -3.10
N GLU A 80 -21.45 -3.62 -3.50
CA GLU A 80 -21.09 -2.36 -2.83
C GLU A 80 -21.41 -2.45 -1.32
N GLY A 81 -20.41 -2.23 -0.47
CA GLY A 81 -20.51 -2.38 0.99
C GLY A 81 -20.26 -3.80 1.54
N GLU A 82 -20.19 -4.83 0.68
CA GLU A 82 -19.88 -6.22 1.07
C GLU A 82 -18.42 -6.60 0.81
N CYS A 83 -17.62 -5.65 0.33
CA CYS A 83 -16.25 -5.89 -0.04
C CYS A 83 -15.34 -5.96 1.16
N VAL A 84 -14.87 -7.16 1.45
CA VAL A 84 -14.05 -7.49 2.61
C VAL A 84 -12.61 -7.71 2.19
N SER A 85 -11.67 -7.31 3.03
CA SER A 85 -10.26 -7.60 2.82
C SER A 85 -9.88 -9.01 3.30
N PRO A 86 -8.72 -9.53 2.89
CA PRO A 86 -8.19 -10.80 3.39
C PRO A 86 -8.22 -10.91 4.92
N TYR A 87 -7.94 -9.82 5.65
CA TYR A 87 -8.04 -9.81 7.12
C TYR A 87 -9.47 -10.02 7.60
N GLU A 88 -10.43 -9.24 7.07
CA GLU A 88 -11.83 -9.34 7.49
C GLU A 88 -12.40 -10.72 7.19
N ILE A 89 -12.18 -11.26 5.98
CA ILE A 89 -12.72 -12.57 5.60
C ILE A 89 -12.10 -13.72 6.37
N SER A 90 -10.82 -13.62 6.73
CA SER A 90 -10.14 -14.66 7.52
C SER A 90 -10.68 -14.79 8.94
N VAL A 91 -11.18 -13.69 9.52
CA VAL A 91 -11.72 -13.67 10.90
C VAL A 91 -13.18 -14.10 10.94
N ILE A 92 -13.94 -13.84 9.87
CA ILE A 92 -15.35 -14.23 9.78
C ILE A 92 -15.50 -15.75 9.98
N LYS A 93 -16.39 -16.15 10.89
CA LYS A 93 -16.65 -17.57 11.27
C LYS A 93 -15.46 -18.31 11.89
N THR A 94 -14.45 -17.60 12.41
CA THR A 94 -13.41 -18.22 13.24
C THR A 94 -14.03 -18.80 14.50
N VAL A 95 -13.73 -20.07 14.81
CA VAL A 95 -14.17 -20.73 16.04
C VAL A 95 -13.36 -20.19 17.22
N VAL A 96 -14.05 -19.73 18.25
CA VAL A 96 -13.41 -19.28 19.50
C VAL A 96 -13.11 -20.50 20.37
N THR A 97 -11.83 -20.70 20.67
CA THR A 97 -11.29 -21.82 21.46
C THR A 97 -10.99 -21.44 22.91
N GLU A 98 -11.19 -20.17 23.28
CA GLU A 98 -10.99 -19.69 24.65
C GLU A 98 -11.99 -20.34 25.63
N GLU A 99 -11.47 -21.04 26.64
CA GLU A 99 -12.28 -21.75 27.66
C GLU A 99 -12.87 -20.80 28.73
N THR A 100 -12.57 -19.50 28.62
CA THR A 100 -13.04 -18.48 29.56
C THR A 100 -14.42 -17.96 29.16
N LYS A 101 -15.08 -17.26 30.09
CA LYS A 101 -16.38 -16.65 29.80
C LYS A 101 -16.24 -15.53 28.75
N PRO A 102 -17.26 -15.28 27.92
CA PRO A 102 -17.22 -14.27 26.86
C PRO A 102 -16.78 -12.87 27.30
N GLU A 103 -17.08 -12.48 28.55
CA GLU A 103 -16.76 -11.16 29.08
C GLU A 103 -15.26 -10.97 29.35
N THR A 104 -14.51 -12.08 29.42
CA THR A 104 -13.08 -12.10 29.74
C THR A 104 -12.21 -12.52 28.55
N TRP A 105 -12.78 -12.63 27.36
CA TRP A 105 -12.04 -13.01 26.16
C TRP A 105 -11.00 -11.95 25.79
N ILE A 106 -9.82 -12.42 25.42
CA ILE A 106 -8.72 -11.58 24.94
C ILE A 106 -8.66 -11.52 23.41
N GLY A 107 -9.43 -12.37 22.72
CA GLY A 107 -9.47 -12.44 21.26
C GLY A 107 -8.24 -13.15 20.68
N LEU A 108 -7.74 -14.17 21.36
CA LEU A 108 -6.52 -14.89 20.99
C LEU A 108 -6.63 -15.52 19.60
N ASP A 109 -7.78 -16.12 19.28
CA ASP A 109 -7.98 -16.79 17.99
C ASP A 109 -8.04 -15.80 16.81
N VAL A 110 -8.70 -14.67 17.01
CA VAL A 110 -8.68 -13.56 16.04
C VAL A 110 -7.25 -13.06 15.84
N ALA A 111 -6.52 -12.90 16.93
CA ALA A 111 -5.15 -12.40 16.89
C ALA A 111 -4.17 -13.42 16.27
N ARG A 112 -4.42 -14.73 16.41
CA ARG A 112 -3.67 -15.79 15.71
C ARG A 112 -3.89 -15.69 14.20
N THR A 113 -5.14 -15.56 13.77
CA THR A 113 -5.49 -15.40 12.36
C THR A 113 -4.81 -14.17 11.76
N ILE A 114 -4.92 -13.00 12.38
CA ILE A 114 -4.31 -11.77 11.83
C ILE A 114 -2.78 -11.82 11.85
N ARG A 115 -2.15 -12.36 12.91
CA ARG A 115 -0.69 -12.49 12.98
C ARG A 115 -0.12 -13.47 11.97
N SER A 116 -0.92 -14.42 11.47
CA SER A 116 -0.48 -15.33 10.40
C SER A 116 -0.09 -14.61 9.10
N PHE A 117 -0.59 -13.38 8.90
CA PHE A 117 -0.27 -12.54 7.74
C PHE A 117 0.93 -11.60 7.94
N ASP A 118 1.61 -11.65 9.09
CA ASP A 118 2.72 -10.74 9.46
C ASP A 118 2.39 -9.24 9.22
N PRO A 119 1.41 -8.67 9.94
CA PRO A 119 0.91 -7.32 9.67
C PRO A 119 1.98 -6.23 9.91
N CYS A 120 2.39 -5.55 8.85
CA CYS A 120 3.24 -4.36 8.90
C CYS A 120 2.41 -3.08 8.67
N ILE A 121 1.94 -2.43 9.73
CA ILE A 121 1.11 -1.21 9.61
C ILE A 121 1.90 -0.02 9.03
N ALA A 122 3.20 0.06 9.30
CA ALA A 122 4.07 1.05 8.68
C ALA A 122 4.10 0.91 7.14
N CYS A 123 4.11 -0.33 6.64
CA CYS A 123 4.06 -0.65 5.22
C CYS A 123 2.68 -0.31 4.62
N ALA A 124 1.61 -0.59 5.37
CA ALA A 124 0.24 -0.39 4.92
C ALA A 124 -0.09 1.09 4.66
N ALA A 125 0.28 1.99 5.58
CA ALA A 125 -0.10 3.40 5.51
C ALA A 125 0.99 4.34 4.98
N HIS A 126 2.28 3.97 5.11
CA HIS A 126 3.44 4.74 4.61
C HIS A 126 3.37 6.27 4.84
N VAL A 127 2.93 6.68 6.04
CA VAL A 127 2.80 8.09 6.43
C VAL A 127 4.09 8.61 7.03
N GLN A 128 4.64 9.69 6.48
CA GLN A 128 5.76 10.43 7.06
C GLN A 128 5.30 11.83 7.47
N ILE A 129 5.36 12.14 8.77
CA ILE A 129 5.13 13.49 9.30
C ILE A 129 6.50 14.07 9.66
N GLY A 130 6.98 15.04 8.89
CA GLY A 130 8.20 15.78 9.22
C GLY A 130 7.95 16.83 10.32
N HIS A 131 9.00 17.27 11.01
CA HIS A 131 8.96 18.40 11.95
C HIS A 131 8.72 19.77 11.28
N SER A 132 8.69 19.82 9.96
CA SER A 132 8.36 21.00 9.18
C SER A 132 6.84 21.22 9.16
N ARG A 133 6.41 22.48 9.32
CA ARG A 133 5.04 22.98 9.08
C ARG A 133 4.35 22.15 8.00
N VAL A 134 3.14 21.65 8.24
CA VAL A 134 2.32 20.91 7.27
C VAL A 134 2.35 21.64 5.91
N VAL A 135 3.18 21.16 4.98
CA VAL A 135 3.46 21.87 3.72
C VAL A 135 2.32 21.71 2.73
N LYS A 136 1.51 20.65 2.88
CA LYS A 136 0.29 20.43 2.09
C LYS A 136 -0.65 19.47 2.81
N LYS A 137 -1.89 19.90 3.05
CA LYS A 137 -2.99 19.01 3.47
C LYS A 137 -3.50 18.29 2.23
N ILE A 138 -3.02 17.06 2.00
CA ILE A 138 -3.51 16.21 0.91
C ILE A 138 -4.90 15.70 1.33
N ARG A 139 -5.97 16.26 0.75
CA ARG A 139 -7.36 15.87 1.07
C ARG A 139 -7.72 14.45 0.60
N MET A 140 -6.92 13.86 -0.28
CA MET A 140 -7.16 12.55 -0.87
C MET A 140 -5.83 11.93 -1.33
N LEU A 141 -5.43 10.78 -0.76
CA LEU A 141 -4.24 10.00 -1.16
C LEU A 141 -4.48 9.19 -2.45
N LEU A 142 -5.75 9.02 -2.82
CA LEU A 142 -6.12 8.48 -4.12
C LEU A 142 -6.00 9.61 -5.14
N ALA A 143 -4.91 9.61 -5.90
CA ALA A 143 -5.02 10.16 -7.24
C ALA A 143 -6.18 9.40 -7.92
N PRO A 144 -7.14 10.08 -8.57
CA PRO A 144 -8.10 9.36 -9.38
C PRO A 144 -7.29 8.57 -10.41
N VAL A 145 -7.21 7.25 -10.24
CA VAL A 145 -7.00 6.31 -11.34
C VAL A 145 -8.28 6.35 -12.18
N GLY A 146 -8.54 7.51 -12.77
CA GLY A 146 -9.32 7.61 -13.97
C GLY A 146 -8.45 6.99 -15.05
N PHE A 147 -8.62 5.68 -15.25
CA PHE A 147 -8.43 5.08 -16.56
C PHE A 147 -9.42 5.74 -17.52
N THR A 148 -9.18 7.00 -17.91
CA THR A 148 -9.80 7.55 -19.11
C THR A 148 -9.01 6.95 -20.26
N THR A 149 -9.60 5.91 -20.82
CA THR A 149 -9.21 5.14 -22.01
C THR A 149 -9.12 6.02 -23.27
N ASN A 150 -8.19 6.97 -23.32
CA ASN A 150 -7.94 7.82 -24.50
C ASN A 150 -6.43 7.95 -24.82
N ILE A 151 -5.59 6.98 -24.45
CA ILE A 151 -4.16 6.94 -24.84
C ILE A 151 -3.92 6.04 -26.08
N PHE A 152 -4.96 5.40 -26.62
CA PHE A 152 -4.90 4.67 -27.88
C PHE A 152 -5.91 5.20 -28.90
N THR A 153 -5.72 6.44 -29.36
CA THR A 153 -6.26 6.90 -30.65
C THR A 153 -5.37 8.02 -31.19
N THR A 154 -4.36 7.62 -31.95
CA THR A 154 -3.89 8.26 -33.19
C THR A 154 -3.41 7.16 -34.10
#